data_AF-A0A0G4GYH2-F1
#
_entry.id   AF-A0A0G4GYH2-F1
#
_cell.length_a   1.000
_cell.length_b   1.000
_cell.length_c   1.000
_cell.angle_alpha   90.00
_cell.angle_beta   90.00
_cell.angle_gamma   90.00
#
_symmetry.space_group_name_H-M   'P 1'
#
loop_
_entity.id
_entity.type
_entity.pdbx_description
1 polymer ?
#
loop_
_entity_poly.entity_id
_entity_poly.type
_entity_poly.pdbx_seq_one_letter_code
_entity_poly.pdbx_strand_id
1 'polypeptide(L)'
;MVAVLALEAAVEVSWSHGLTALERICAVWSKYPPVGEMGEDAAEGECPVSMSRREAAVFWVGATLRVRVGGWSGVGWVRGFLYVFWVLGNLSLHCHGIFSSKVDLGVRLSGLSFSLVEMDPDEFFNTSPVPPHLSEASEKVKEFVAKSQKNPLVVITSGGTTVPLERNTVRFIDNFSTGQRGAASAEWFLAQSNYHVIFFTRPQSAQPFARRISGSAGSMQTAFLQSGLRISEDKIEVLDPTGEKRQALQDCLRSSDRLLVVKFESVSDYLHGLRLLSMAVEPKGPLASFFLGAAVSDYFVPPAEMAEHKIDSRAADGLTLTLRNVPKLLGKVREWAPLSFVGGFKLETDLAVLRPKALRSLSTYGLNLVIGNELHTRRHRVTLFLKGGIEEELTVPPDSPEALEPKLAGRFSELHTAFVQSSST
;
A
#
# COMPACT_ATOMS: atom_id res chain seq x y z
N MET A 1 -4.40 -49.17 36.55
CA MET A 1 -4.39 -47.83 37.17
C MET A 1 -2.94 -47.46 37.41
N VAL A 2 -2.32 -46.78 36.46
CA VAL A 2 -0.94 -46.29 36.55
C VAL A 2 -1.00 -44.81 36.21
N ALA A 3 -0.66 -43.99 37.20
CA ALA A 3 -0.68 -42.55 37.13
C ALA A 3 0.38 -42.05 36.15
N VAL A 4 -0.02 -41.22 35.19
CA VAL A 4 0.90 -40.44 34.37
C VAL A 4 1.15 -39.13 35.11
N LEU A 5 2.32 -39.03 35.74
CA LEU A 5 2.85 -37.77 36.28
C LEU A 5 3.20 -36.86 35.10
N ALA A 6 2.51 -35.73 35.00
CA ALA A 6 2.91 -34.65 34.09
C ALA A 6 4.20 -34.01 34.64
N LEU A 7 5.28 -34.10 33.87
CA LEU A 7 6.52 -33.37 34.13
C LEU A 7 6.54 -32.13 33.21
N GLU A 8 6.30 -30.94 33.76
CA GLU A 8 6.62 -29.69 33.08
C GLU A 8 8.14 -29.47 33.17
N ALA A 9 8.85 -29.69 32.06
CA ALA A 9 10.25 -29.30 31.94
C ALA A 9 10.32 -27.89 31.33
N ALA A 10 10.74 -26.90 32.12
CA ALA A 10 11.12 -25.59 31.61
C ALA A 10 12.45 -25.71 30.84
N VAL A 11 12.40 -25.53 29.52
CA VAL A 11 13.61 -25.47 28.68
C VAL A 11 14.05 -24.01 28.59
N GLU A 12 15.02 -23.61 29.41
CA GLU A 12 15.75 -22.35 29.22
C GLU A 12 16.84 -22.54 28.16
N VAL A 13 16.63 -21.94 26.99
CA VAL A 13 17.67 -21.83 25.96
C VAL A 13 18.44 -20.54 26.21
N SER A 14 19.54 -20.61 26.98
CA SER A 14 20.45 -19.48 27.16
C SER A 14 21.54 -19.50 26.09
N TRP A 15 21.63 -18.44 25.29
CA TRP A 15 22.73 -18.25 24.34
C TRP A 15 23.82 -17.40 25.00
N SER A 16 24.99 -17.97 25.24
CA SER A 16 26.16 -17.16 25.63
C SER A 16 26.76 -16.52 24.38
N HIS A 17 26.93 -15.18 24.43
CA HIS A 17 27.60 -14.26 23.49
C HIS A 17 26.65 -13.46 22.59
N GLY A 18 26.56 -12.16 22.88
CA GLY A 18 25.59 -11.19 22.35
C GLY A 18 25.70 -10.85 20.87
N LEU A 19 25.02 -11.65 20.05
CA LEU A 19 24.56 -11.29 18.70
C LEU A 19 23.12 -11.79 18.56
N THR A 20 22.28 -11.07 17.83
CA THR A 20 20.86 -11.41 17.63
C THR A 20 20.70 -12.62 16.71
N ALA A 21 19.60 -13.36 16.84
CA ALA A 21 19.37 -14.63 16.15
C ALA A 21 19.45 -14.54 14.60
N LEU A 22 19.12 -13.37 14.03
CA LEU A 22 19.19 -13.13 12.58
C LEU A 22 20.63 -13.04 12.06
N GLU A 23 21.52 -12.36 12.80
CA GLU A 23 22.91 -12.10 12.37
C GLU A 23 23.71 -13.40 12.23
N ARG A 24 23.39 -14.41 13.05
CA ARG A 24 24.04 -15.72 13.01
C ARG A 24 23.48 -16.64 11.93
N ILE A 25 22.20 -16.51 11.56
CA ILE A 25 21.60 -17.25 10.43
C ILE A 25 22.26 -16.80 9.11
N CYS A 26 22.47 -15.50 8.93
CA CYS A 26 23.19 -14.96 7.76
C CYS A 26 24.65 -15.44 7.69
N ALA A 27 25.34 -15.58 8.84
CA ALA A 27 26.71 -16.08 8.89
C ALA A 27 26.86 -17.58 8.57
N VAL A 28 25.80 -18.37 8.77
CA VAL A 28 25.76 -19.78 8.33
C VAL A 28 25.51 -19.85 6.82
N TRP A 29 24.67 -18.96 6.28
CA TRP A 29 24.35 -18.89 4.86
C TRP A 29 25.54 -18.47 3.98
N SER A 30 26.44 -17.64 4.50
CA SER A 30 27.66 -17.25 3.77
C SER A 30 28.74 -18.34 3.72
N LYS A 31 28.60 -19.43 4.49
CA LYS A 31 29.60 -20.50 4.59
C LYS A 31 29.28 -21.76 3.77
N TYR A 32 28.03 -21.92 3.33
CA TYR A 32 27.60 -23.07 2.54
C TYR A 32 26.70 -22.59 1.39
N PRO A 33 27.22 -22.45 0.16
CA PRO A 33 26.37 -22.19 -1.00
C PRO A 33 25.42 -23.38 -1.20
N PRO A 34 24.23 -23.18 -1.83
CA PRO A 34 23.28 -24.25 -2.04
C PRO A 34 23.95 -25.35 -2.88
N VAL A 35 24.04 -26.55 -2.31
CA VAL A 35 24.46 -27.74 -3.04
C VAL A 35 23.35 -28.03 -4.05
N GLY A 36 23.70 -27.93 -5.33
CA GLY A 36 22.84 -28.24 -6.46
C GLY A 36 22.42 -29.71 -6.51
N GLU A 37 21.35 -29.94 -7.26
CA GLU A 37 20.93 -31.21 -7.87
C GLU A 37 21.34 -32.49 -7.12
N MET A 38 20.43 -33.01 -6.27
CA MET A 38 20.46 -34.44 -5.96
C MET A 38 19.53 -35.17 -6.92
N GLY A 39 20.16 -36.02 -7.74
CA GLY A 39 19.54 -36.92 -8.68
C GLY A 39 18.69 -38.00 -8.03
N GLU A 40 17.90 -38.63 -8.89
CA GLU A 40 17.17 -39.87 -8.67
C GLU A 40 18.14 -40.95 -8.16
N ASP A 41 18.05 -41.30 -6.87
CA ASP A 41 18.42 -42.59 -6.26
C ASP A 41 18.84 -42.42 -4.79
N ALA A 42 17.85 -42.18 -3.93
CA ALA A 42 17.91 -42.49 -2.50
C ALA A 42 16.48 -42.75 -2.00
N ALA A 43 15.88 -43.80 -2.55
CA ALA A 43 14.64 -44.37 -2.04
C ALA A 43 14.92 -45.24 -0.79
N GLU A 44 13.85 -45.41 -0.01
CA GLU A 44 13.65 -46.46 1.02
C GLU A 44 13.98 -46.10 2.47
N GLY A 45 13.15 -45.21 3.02
CA GLY A 45 12.77 -45.22 4.43
C GLY A 45 11.33 -44.73 4.55
N GLU A 46 10.39 -45.64 4.84
CA GLU A 46 8.96 -45.33 4.94
C GLU A 46 8.68 -44.23 5.98
N CYS A 47 8.01 -43.17 5.56
CA CYS A 47 7.48 -42.12 6.43
C CYS A 47 6.28 -42.69 7.21
N PRO A 48 6.31 -42.83 8.55
CA PRO A 48 5.27 -43.49 9.30
C PRO A 48 4.12 -42.51 9.63
N VAL A 49 3.64 -41.74 8.66
CA VAL A 49 2.36 -41.02 8.77
C VAL A 49 1.79 -40.83 7.36
N SER A 50 0.68 -41.49 7.06
CA SER A 50 -0.09 -41.27 5.82
C SER A 50 -0.72 -39.87 5.83
N MET A 51 -0.05 -38.86 5.25
CA MET A 51 -0.64 -37.54 5.03
C MET A 51 -0.20 -36.91 3.71
N SER A 52 -1.15 -36.30 3.01
CA SER A 52 -1.02 -35.73 1.66
C SER A 52 0.05 -34.63 1.57
N ARG A 53 0.87 -34.69 0.51
CA ARG A 53 1.88 -33.68 0.13
C ARG A 53 1.34 -32.24 0.25
N ARG A 54 1.73 -31.55 1.32
CA ARG A 54 1.76 -30.08 1.40
C ARG A 54 3.10 -29.70 2.04
N GLU A 55 3.91 -29.02 1.23
CA GLU A 55 5.16 -28.31 1.52
C GLU A 55 5.79 -28.58 2.90
N ALA A 56 6.70 -29.56 2.95
CA ALA A 56 7.60 -29.78 4.09
C ALA A 56 9.03 -29.43 3.65
N ALA A 57 9.68 -28.51 4.36
CA ALA A 57 11.11 -28.28 4.25
C ALA A 57 11.83 -28.98 5.42
N VAL A 58 12.86 -29.77 5.14
CA VAL A 58 13.63 -30.53 6.12
C VAL A 58 14.97 -29.84 6.33
N PHE A 59 15.31 -29.49 7.57
CA PHE A 59 16.58 -28.83 7.92
C PHE A 59 17.41 -29.67 8.89
N TRP A 60 18.73 -29.58 8.73
CA TRP A 60 19.70 -30.16 9.67
C TRP A 60 20.16 -29.08 10.65
N VAL A 61 19.85 -29.27 11.94
CA VAL A 61 20.25 -28.31 12.99
C VAL A 61 20.88 -29.09 14.15
N GLY A 62 22.13 -28.75 14.48
CA GLY A 62 22.76 -29.22 15.72
C GLY A 62 22.47 -28.22 16.85
N ALA A 63 21.91 -28.69 17.97
CA ALA A 63 21.66 -27.85 19.14
C ALA A 63 22.28 -28.46 20.40
N THR A 64 22.83 -27.60 21.28
CA THR A 64 23.28 -27.99 22.61
C THR A 64 22.15 -27.76 23.60
N LEU A 65 21.69 -28.81 24.28
CA LEU A 65 20.62 -28.74 25.29
C LEU A 65 21.22 -28.88 26.69
N ARG A 66 20.90 -27.94 27.57
CA ARG A 66 21.06 -28.14 29.02
C ARG A 66 19.77 -28.74 29.56
N VAL A 67 19.88 -29.90 30.17
CA VAL A 67 18.74 -30.57 30.81
C VAL A 67 18.98 -30.53 32.32
N ARG A 68 17.98 -30.07 33.07
CA ARG A 68 17.97 -30.07 34.54
C ARG A 68 16.88 -31.03 34.99
N VAL A 69 17.25 -32.05 35.74
CA VAL A 69 16.31 -33.02 36.33
C VAL A 69 16.67 -33.18 37.80
N GLY A 70 15.74 -32.87 38.71
CA GLY A 70 15.83 -33.18 40.14
C GLY A 70 17.22 -32.99 40.76
N GLY A 71 17.68 -31.75 40.89
CA GLY A 71 18.96 -31.42 41.56
C GLY A 71 20.24 -31.69 40.76
N TRP A 72 20.17 -32.38 39.62
CA TRP A 72 21.30 -32.58 38.71
C TRP A 72 21.23 -31.64 37.48
N SER A 73 22.38 -31.13 37.05
CA SER A 73 22.54 -30.36 35.80
C SER A 73 23.62 -30.99 34.92
N GLY A 74 23.28 -31.30 33.66
CA GLY A 74 24.22 -31.79 32.65
C GLY A 74 24.05 -31.07 31.31
N VAL A 75 25.14 -30.96 30.55
CA VAL A 75 25.14 -30.39 29.18
C VAL A 75 25.25 -31.55 28.20
N GLY A 76 24.27 -31.70 27.31
CA GLY A 76 24.25 -32.74 26.28
C GLY A 76 24.13 -32.15 24.87
N TRP A 77 24.72 -32.82 23.89
CA TRP A 77 24.54 -32.50 22.48
C TRP A 77 23.46 -33.40 21.89
N VAL A 78 22.44 -32.83 21.24
CA VAL A 78 21.40 -33.59 20.54
C VAL A 78 21.54 -33.34 19.04
N ARG A 79 21.65 -34.43 18.26
CA ARG A 79 21.47 -34.40 16.81
C ARG A 79 20.04 -34.83 16.50
N GLY A 80 19.31 -34.01 15.75
CA GLY A 80 17.92 -34.30 15.41
C GLY A 80 17.47 -33.61 14.13
N PHE A 81 16.37 -34.11 13.59
CA PHE A 81 15.71 -33.55 12.41
C PHE A 81 14.67 -32.52 12.86
N LEU A 82 14.68 -31.36 12.21
CA LEU A 82 13.69 -30.32 12.42
C LEU A 82 12.71 -30.30 11.25
N TYR A 83 11.43 -30.55 11.54
CA TYR A 83 10.35 -30.48 10.56
C TYR A 83 9.51 -29.24 10.83
N VAL A 84 9.27 -28.47 9.78
CA VAL A 84 8.41 -27.29 9.83
C VAL A 84 7.14 -27.61 9.04
N PHE A 85 5.99 -27.57 9.70
CA PHE A 85 4.70 -27.78 9.07
C PHE A 85 3.88 -26.50 9.09
N TRP A 86 3.23 -26.21 7.96
CA TRP A 86 2.26 -25.12 7.84
C TRP A 86 0.85 -25.69 7.70
N VAL A 87 0.05 -25.55 8.76
CA VAL A 87 -1.36 -25.99 8.75
C VAL A 87 -2.23 -24.87 9.30
N LEU A 88 -3.17 -24.38 8.48
CA LEU A 88 -4.24 -23.46 8.87
C LEU A 88 -3.77 -22.24 9.69
N GLY A 89 -2.69 -21.59 9.25
CA GLY A 89 -2.21 -20.34 9.84
C GLY A 89 -1.36 -20.49 11.11
N ASN A 90 -1.12 -21.72 11.58
CA ASN A 90 -0.19 -21.99 12.68
C ASN A 90 1.06 -22.73 12.17
N LEU A 91 2.23 -22.24 12.56
CA LEU A 91 3.50 -22.91 12.34
C LEU A 91 3.74 -23.88 13.49
N SER A 92 3.94 -25.17 13.20
CA SER A 92 4.32 -26.17 14.20
C SER A 92 5.73 -26.66 13.92
N LEU A 93 6.63 -26.48 14.89
CA LEU A 93 7.99 -27.02 14.84
C LEU A 93 8.03 -28.37 15.55
N HIS A 94 8.48 -29.41 14.85
CA HIS A 94 8.68 -30.73 15.42
C HIS A 94 10.18 -31.07 15.37
N CYS A 95 10.77 -31.34 16.53
CA CYS A 95 12.13 -31.84 16.63
C CYS A 95 12.10 -33.35 16.92
N HIS A 96 12.77 -34.15 16.11
CA HIS A 96 13.00 -35.58 16.36
C HIS A 96 14.47 -35.78 16.70
N GLY A 97 14.78 -36.03 17.97
CA GLY A 97 16.13 -36.34 18.43
C GLY A 97 16.37 -37.85 18.48
N ILE A 98 17.51 -38.33 17.97
CA ILE A 98 17.96 -39.70 18.22
C ILE A 98 18.70 -39.70 19.56
N PHE A 99 18.06 -40.17 20.63
CA PHE A 99 18.73 -40.47 21.89
C PHE A 99 19.21 -41.93 21.88
N SER A 100 20.41 -42.18 22.40
CA SER A 100 20.97 -43.54 22.60
C SER A 100 20.21 -44.38 23.65
N SER A 101 19.05 -43.92 24.11
CA SER A 101 18.13 -44.65 24.98
C SER A 101 16.72 -44.16 24.72
N LYS A 102 15.78 -45.10 24.46
CA LYS A 102 14.36 -44.85 24.15
C LYS A 102 13.71 -43.93 25.20
N VAL A 103 13.65 -42.63 24.93
CA VAL A 103 12.78 -41.68 25.61
C VAL A 103 12.26 -40.72 24.54
N ASP A 104 11.00 -40.88 24.16
CA ASP A 104 10.29 -39.92 23.31
C ASP A 104 10.00 -38.66 24.14
N LEU A 105 10.84 -37.64 24.00
CA LEU A 105 10.61 -36.30 24.53
C LEU A 105 10.09 -35.42 23.40
N GLY A 106 8.77 -35.31 23.28
CA GLY A 106 8.12 -34.35 22.39
C GLY A 106 8.38 -32.93 22.89
N VAL A 107 9.28 -32.20 22.21
CA VAL A 107 9.47 -30.76 22.45
C VAL A 107 8.47 -29.99 21.60
N ARG A 108 7.49 -29.34 22.24
CA ARG A 108 6.52 -28.45 21.56
C ARG A 108 7.03 -27.02 21.66
N LEU A 109 7.58 -26.49 20.56
CA LEU A 109 7.94 -25.07 20.47
C LEU A 109 6.69 -24.26 20.15
N SER A 110 5.98 -23.81 21.18
CA SER A 110 4.94 -22.79 21.05
C SER A 110 5.57 -21.40 21.22
N GLY A 111 5.46 -20.53 20.22
CA GLY A 111 5.81 -19.10 20.38
C GLY A 111 6.65 -18.45 19.27
N LEU A 112 6.97 -19.13 18.17
CA LEU A 112 7.61 -18.47 17.03
C LEU A 112 6.56 -17.78 16.15
N SER A 113 6.24 -16.52 16.46
CA SER A 113 5.54 -15.65 15.51
C SER A 113 6.55 -15.12 14.50
N PHE A 114 6.49 -15.61 13.26
CA PHE A 114 7.11 -14.91 12.14
C PHE A 114 6.18 -13.76 11.76
N SER A 115 6.51 -12.54 12.20
CA SER A 115 5.97 -11.34 11.56
C SER A 115 6.63 -11.25 10.19
N LEU A 116 5.84 -11.23 9.11
CA LEU A 116 6.29 -10.63 7.86
C LEU A 116 6.91 -9.28 8.22
N VAL A 117 8.18 -9.08 7.88
CA VAL A 117 8.87 -7.80 8.13
C VAL A 117 8.25 -6.78 7.18
N GLU A 118 7.11 -6.22 7.59
CA GLU A 118 6.59 -4.99 7.02
C GLU A 118 7.53 -3.88 7.48
N MET A 119 8.05 -3.12 6.51
CA MET A 119 8.88 -1.97 6.82
C MET A 119 8.01 -0.95 7.57
N ASP A 120 8.52 -0.48 8.71
CA ASP A 120 7.81 0.50 9.52
C ASP A 120 7.71 1.85 8.75
N PRO A 121 6.55 2.53 8.76
CA PRO A 121 6.41 3.84 8.16
C PRO A 121 7.47 4.85 8.58
N ASP A 122 7.85 4.88 9.86
CA ASP A 122 8.80 5.87 10.37
C ASP A 122 10.22 5.49 9.93
N GLU A 123 10.56 4.19 9.90
CA GLU A 123 11.77 3.67 9.25
C GLU A 123 11.88 4.11 7.77
N PHE A 124 10.79 3.99 7.00
CA PHE A 124 10.75 4.47 5.61
C PHE A 124 11.09 5.95 5.50
N PHE A 125 10.43 6.82 6.27
CA PHE A 125 10.67 8.26 6.20
C PHE A 125 12.06 8.68 6.70
N ASN A 126 12.65 7.92 7.62
CA ASN A 126 14.00 8.18 8.12
C ASN A 126 15.09 7.74 7.13
N THR A 127 14.81 6.74 6.29
CA THR A 127 15.78 6.15 5.35
C THR A 127 15.58 6.57 3.90
N SER A 128 14.40 7.10 3.56
CA SER A 128 14.06 7.58 2.21
C SER A 128 14.03 9.12 2.20
N PRO A 129 14.92 9.79 1.44
CA PRO A 129 14.95 11.25 1.39
C PRO A 129 13.68 11.81 0.74
N VAL A 130 13.27 13.01 1.17
CA VAL A 130 12.13 13.73 0.55
C VAL A 130 12.52 14.13 -0.88
N PRO A 131 11.68 13.83 -1.89
CA PRO A 131 11.92 14.27 -3.26
C PRO A 131 12.06 15.80 -3.38
N PRO A 132 13.06 16.33 -4.12
CA PRO A 132 13.31 17.77 -4.20
C PRO A 132 12.09 18.59 -4.65
N HIS A 133 11.35 18.11 -5.65
CA HIS A 133 10.18 18.80 -6.20
C HIS A 133 9.03 18.95 -5.17
N LEU A 134 8.93 18.05 -4.19
CA LEU A 134 7.95 18.15 -3.11
C LEU A 134 8.38 19.19 -2.06
N SER A 135 9.68 19.35 -1.84
CA SER A 135 10.21 20.40 -0.96
C SER A 135 9.86 21.78 -1.50
N GLU A 136 10.00 21.99 -2.82
CA GLU A 136 9.57 23.22 -3.50
C GLU A 136 8.05 23.43 -3.46
N ALA A 137 7.27 22.34 -3.51
CA ALA A 137 5.81 22.41 -3.42
C ALA A 137 5.32 22.76 -2.00
N SER A 138 6.10 22.49 -0.96
CA SER A 138 5.70 22.67 0.44
C SER A 138 5.21 24.09 0.75
N GLU A 139 5.94 25.12 0.32
CA GLU A 139 5.57 26.51 0.62
C GLU A 139 4.30 26.91 -0.13
N LYS A 140 4.17 26.51 -1.41
CA LYS A 140 2.95 26.74 -2.20
C LYS A 140 1.72 26.07 -1.57
N VAL A 141 1.89 24.87 -1.01
CA VAL A 141 0.82 24.16 -0.30
C VAL A 141 0.40 24.95 0.95
N LYS A 142 1.35 25.38 1.78
CA LYS A 142 1.05 26.16 3.00
C LYS A 142 0.32 27.47 2.67
N GLU A 143 0.81 28.22 1.69
CA GLU A 143 0.17 29.45 1.22
C GLU A 143 -1.26 29.20 0.73
N PHE A 144 -1.47 28.13 -0.04
CA PHE A 144 -2.79 27.76 -0.56
C PHE A 144 -3.75 27.34 0.56
N VAL A 145 -3.27 26.57 1.55
CA VAL A 145 -4.08 26.21 2.73
C VAL A 145 -4.47 27.46 3.51
N ALA A 146 -3.53 28.40 3.75
CA ALA A 146 -3.83 29.65 4.44
C ALA A 146 -4.85 30.51 3.67
N LYS A 147 -4.68 30.62 2.34
CA LYS A 147 -5.60 31.35 1.45
C LYS A 147 -7.03 30.83 1.52
N SER A 148 -7.21 29.54 1.76
CA SER A 148 -8.54 28.94 1.85
C SER A 148 -9.30 29.30 3.13
N GLN A 149 -8.74 30.03 4.10
CA GLN A 149 -9.45 30.58 5.27
C GLN A 149 -10.44 29.58 5.94
N LYS A 150 -11.72 29.94 6.06
CA LYS A 150 -12.80 29.08 6.62
C LYS A 150 -13.50 28.19 5.59
N ASN A 151 -13.02 28.19 4.35
CA ASN A 151 -13.59 27.37 3.30
C ASN A 151 -13.13 25.92 3.43
N PRO A 152 -13.99 24.93 3.12
CA PRO A 152 -13.60 23.53 3.11
C PRO A 152 -12.50 23.28 2.06
N LEU A 153 -11.57 22.38 2.39
CA LEU A 153 -10.48 21.99 1.52
C LEU A 153 -10.50 20.48 1.32
N VAL A 154 -10.36 20.03 0.08
CA VAL A 154 -10.24 18.62 -0.26
C VAL A 154 -8.89 18.33 -0.92
N VAL A 155 -8.17 17.34 -0.40
CA VAL A 155 -7.00 16.75 -1.03
C VAL A 155 -7.47 15.56 -1.85
N ILE A 156 -7.32 15.63 -3.17
CA ILE A 156 -7.70 14.56 -4.09
C ILE A 156 -6.43 13.93 -4.63
N THR A 157 -6.24 12.64 -4.41
CA THR A 157 -5.14 11.90 -5.04
C THR A 157 -5.63 11.21 -6.32
N SER A 158 -4.91 11.34 -7.43
CA SER A 158 -5.35 10.81 -8.73
C SER A 158 -4.20 10.27 -9.58
N GLY A 159 -4.46 9.22 -10.36
CA GLY A 159 -3.45 8.55 -11.19
C GLY A 159 -2.77 7.39 -10.49
N GLY A 160 -1.81 6.77 -11.18
CA GLY A 160 -1.05 5.62 -10.73
C GLY A 160 0.32 5.99 -10.16
N THR A 161 0.86 5.18 -9.25
CA THR A 161 2.27 5.30 -8.84
C THR A 161 3.16 4.36 -9.64
N THR A 162 4.41 4.77 -9.86
CA THR A 162 5.45 3.90 -10.40
C THR A 162 6.36 3.37 -9.29
N VAL A 163 7.00 2.23 -9.55
CA VAL A 163 8.05 1.65 -8.71
C VAL A 163 9.31 1.54 -9.56
N PRO A 164 10.25 2.49 -9.42
CA PRO A 164 11.56 2.39 -10.04
C PRO A 164 12.27 1.08 -9.67
N LEU A 165 12.90 0.43 -10.63
CA LEU A 165 13.73 -0.76 -10.39
C LEU A 165 15.21 -0.42 -10.18
N GLU A 166 15.64 0.74 -10.68
CA GLU A 166 17.01 1.24 -10.61
C GLU A 166 17.03 2.71 -10.16
N ARG A 167 18.11 3.15 -9.49
CA ARG A 167 18.28 4.54 -9.02
C ARG A 167 18.36 5.52 -10.18
N ASN A 168 19.18 5.19 -11.18
CA ASN A 168 19.13 5.82 -12.49
C ASN A 168 18.07 5.10 -13.33
N THR A 169 16.82 5.45 -13.07
CA THR A 169 15.65 4.69 -13.50
C THR A 169 15.57 4.59 -15.03
N VAL A 170 15.58 3.35 -15.52
CA VAL A 170 15.27 3.02 -16.92
C VAL A 170 13.99 2.20 -17.00
N ARG A 171 13.70 1.40 -15.97
CA ARG A 171 12.54 0.54 -15.90
C ARG A 171 11.78 0.78 -14.60
N PHE A 172 10.47 0.62 -14.66
CA PHE A 172 9.59 0.73 -13.51
C PHE A 172 8.38 -0.18 -13.64
N ILE A 173 7.77 -0.53 -12.51
CA ILE A 173 6.44 -1.15 -12.45
C ILE A 173 5.42 -0.01 -12.33
N ASP A 174 4.29 -0.09 -13.02
CA ASP A 174 3.26 0.96 -13.00
C ASP A 174 1.91 0.38 -12.53
N ASN A 175 1.28 1.07 -11.58
CA ASN A 175 -0.10 0.81 -11.21
C ASN A 175 -1.04 1.62 -12.11
N PHE A 176 -1.53 1.00 -13.18
CA PHE A 176 -2.36 1.68 -14.18
C PHE A 176 -3.59 2.39 -13.58
N SER A 177 -3.66 3.71 -13.79
CA SER A 177 -4.85 4.51 -13.52
C SER A 177 -4.89 5.72 -14.44
N THR A 178 -6.01 5.90 -15.14
CA THR A 178 -6.20 7.02 -16.08
C THR A 178 -6.39 8.37 -15.37
N GLY A 179 -6.67 8.37 -14.07
CA GLY A 179 -6.94 9.58 -13.28
C GLY A 179 -8.30 10.24 -13.53
N GLN A 180 -9.16 9.64 -14.37
CA GLN A 180 -10.45 10.24 -14.77
C GLN A 180 -11.38 10.52 -13.58
N ARG A 181 -11.49 9.57 -12.64
CA ARG A 181 -12.33 9.72 -11.44
C ARG A 181 -11.90 10.93 -10.62
N GLY A 182 -10.62 10.99 -10.26
CA GLY A 182 -10.10 12.10 -9.46
C GLY A 182 -10.28 13.45 -10.15
N ALA A 183 -9.98 13.52 -11.45
CA ALA A 183 -10.13 14.76 -12.21
C ALA A 183 -11.58 15.25 -12.32
N ALA A 184 -12.52 14.35 -12.60
CA ALA A 184 -13.94 14.68 -12.65
C ALA A 184 -14.49 15.08 -11.26
N SER A 185 -14.09 14.38 -10.20
CA SER A 185 -14.46 14.77 -8.83
C SER A 185 -13.89 16.14 -8.45
N ALA A 186 -12.65 16.46 -8.84
CA ALA A 186 -12.05 17.77 -8.60
C ALA A 186 -12.85 18.90 -9.28
N GLU A 187 -13.26 18.72 -10.53
CA GLU A 187 -14.12 19.68 -11.24
C GLU A 187 -15.45 19.89 -10.52
N TRP A 188 -16.06 18.81 -10.01
CA TRP A 188 -17.30 18.91 -9.25
C TRP A 188 -17.13 19.73 -7.97
N PHE A 189 -16.05 19.49 -7.20
CA PHE A 189 -15.76 20.27 -6.00
C PHE A 189 -15.50 21.74 -6.32
N LEU A 190 -14.77 22.04 -7.39
CA LEU A 190 -14.50 23.41 -7.82
C LEU A 190 -15.77 24.12 -8.31
N ALA A 191 -16.72 23.39 -8.90
CA ALA A 191 -18.03 23.93 -9.26
C ALA A 191 -18.86 24.29 -8.02
N GLN A 192 -18.60 23.67 -6.86
CA GLN A 192 -19.17 24.13 -5.59
C GLN A 192 -18.50 25.45 -5.19
N SER A 193 -19.29 26.41 -4.70
CA SER A 193 -18.85 27.79 -4.48
C SER A 193 -17.78 27.97 -3.39
N ASN A 194 -17.55 26.96 -2.54
CA ASN A 194 -16.71 27.12 -1.35
C ASN A 194 -15.55 26.11 -1.23
N TYR A 195 -15.41 25.06 -2.05
CA TYR A 195 -14.26 24.16 -1.89
C TYR A 195 -12.98 24.72 -2.50
N HIS A 196 -11.87 24.51 -1.78
CA HIS A 196 -10.52 24.54 -2.33
C HIS A 196 -10.06 23.12 -2.60
N VAL A 197 -9.36 22.91 -3.71
CA VAL A 197 -8.91 21.58 -4.13
C VAL A 197 -7.39 21.57 -4.25
N ILE A 198 -6.75 20.69 -3.48
CA ILE A 198 -5.39 20.25 -3.76
C ILE A 198 -5.48 18.97 -4.59
N PHE A 199 -5.10 19.05 -5.86
CA PHE A 199 -5.09 17.92 -6.77
C PHE A 199 -3.69 17.31 -6.83
N PHE A 200 -3.47 16.26 -6.02
CA PHE A 200 -2.23 15.52 -5.97
C PHE A 200 -2.24 14.41 -7.03
N THR A 201 -1.41 14.52 -8.07
CA THR A 201 -1.64 13.78 -9.32
C THR A 201 -0.38 13.27 -10.01
N ARG A 202 -0.52 12.13 -10.70
CA ARG A 202 0.50 11.64 -11.64
C ARG A 202 0.54 12.49 -12.91
N PRO A 203 1.71 12.99 -13.36
CA PRO A 203 1.87 13.56 -14.69
C PRO A 203 1.29 12.65 -15.77
N GLN A 204 0.72 13.25 -16.81
CA GLN A 204 0.06 12.59 -17.95
C GLN A 204 -1.21 11.79 -17.63
N SER A 205 -1.62 11.70 -16.36
CA SER A 205 -2.98 11.26 -16.02
C SER A 205 -3.99 12.39 -16.29
N ALA A 206 -5.28 12.07 -16.34
CA ALA A 206 -6.33 13.05 -16.55
C ALA A 206 -6.24 14.20 -15.53
N GLN A 207 -6.29 15.43 -16.04
CA GLN A 207 -6.25 16.64 -15.23
C GLN A 207 -7.64 17.32 -15.25
N PRO A 208 -8.03 18.00 -14.15
CA PRO A 208 -9.27 18.76 -14.09
C PRO A 208 -9.32 19.76 -15.25
N PHE A 209 -10.47 19.86 -15.91
CA PHE A 209 -10.75 20.68 -17.09
C PHE A 209 -10.02 20.24 -18.37
N ALA A 210 -8.72 19.94 -18.30
CA ALA A 210 -7.93 19.52 -19.47
C ALA A 210 -8.48 18.24 -20.10
N ARG A 211 -9.01 17.30 -19.30
CA ARG A 211 -9.64 16.08 -19.81
C ARG A 211 -10.85 16.35 -20.74
N ARG A 212 -11.55 17.48 -20.55
CA ARG A 212 -12.69 17.91 -21.39
C ARG A 212 -12.21 18.65 -22.66
N ILE A 213 -11.01 19.22 -22.62
CA ILE A 213 -10.40 19.98 -23.71
C ILE A 213 -9.70 19.05 -24.70
N SER A 214 -8.90 18.12 -24.16
CA SER A 214 -8.02 17.23 -24.93
C SER A 214 -8.75 16.07 -25.63
N GLY A 215 -10.01 15.78 -25.25
CA GLY A 215 -10.75 14.63 -25.78
C GLY A 215 -10.08 13.29 -25.45
N SER A 216 -10.66 12.19 -25.95
CA SER A 216 -10.16 10.83 -25.74
C SER A 216 -8.99 10.44 -26.68
N ALA A 217 -8.32 11.38 -27.34
CA ALA A 217 -7.42 11.10 -28.46
C ALA A 217 -5.98 11.60 -28.24
N GLY A 218 -5.05 10.65 -28.13
CA GLY A 218 -3.65 10.80 -28.54
C GLY A 218 -2.81 11.84 -27.80
N SER A 219 -1.56 11.99 -28.23
CA SER A 219 -0.53 12.83 -27.59
C SER A 219 -1.01 14.27 -27.36
N MET A 220 -0.42 14.95 -26.37
CA MET A 220 -0.72 16.35 -26.04
C MET A 220 -0.78 17.25 -27.29
N GLN A 221 0.11 17.09 -28.27
CA GLN A 221 0.08 17.88 -29.51
C GLN A 221 -1.21 17.69 -30.34
N THR A 222 -1.73 16.46 -30.46
CA THR A 222 -2.95 16.17 -31.21
C THR A 222 -4.18 16.74 -30.50
N ALA A 223 -4.21 16.60 -29.18
CA ALA A 223 -5.23 17.19 -28.32
C ALA A 223 -5.24 18.73 -28.42
N PHE A 224 -4.08 19.39 -28.44
CA PHE A 224 -3.99 20.85 -28.55
C PHE A 224 -4.51 21.37 -29.90
N LEU A 225 -4.07 20.76 -31.01
CA LEU A 225 -4.56 21.12 -32.35
C LEU A 225 -6.07 20.91 -32.51
N GLN A 226 -6.64 19.86 -31.92
CA GLN A 226 -8.08 19.58 -31.96
C GLN A 226 -8.89 20.41 -30.95
N SER A 227 -8.24 21.00 -29.95
CA SER A 227 -8.90 21.79 -28.90
C SER A 227 -9.11 23.26 -29.24
N GLY A 228 -8.60 23.71 -30.39
CA GLY A 228 -8.58 25.14 -30.69
C GLY A 228 -7.62 25.88 -29.76
N LEU A 229 -6.51 25.26 -29.36
CA LEU A 229 -5.48 25.90 -28.53
C LEU A 229 -4.14 25.85 -29.28
N ARG A 230 -3.55 27.01 -29.54
CA ARG A 230 -2.16 27.18 -29.96
C ARG A 230 -1.34 27.56 -28.74
N ILE A 231 -0.36 26.74 -28.39
CA ILE A 231 0.61 27.08 -27.34
C ILE A 231 1.89 27.54 -28.05
N SER A 232 2.29 28.79 -27.87
CA SER A 232 3.67 29.26 -28.09
C SER A 232 4.42 29.24 -26.75
N GLU A 233 5.74 29.41 -26.78
CA GLU A 233 6.61 29.35 -25.59
C GLU A 233 6.08 30.18 -24.41
N ASP A 234 5.37 31.29 -24.68
CA ASP A 234 4.87 32.21 -23.65
C ASP A 234 3.36 32.54 -23.73
N LYS A 235 2.59 31.95 -24.66
CA LYS A 235 1.16 32.27 -24.85
C LYS A 235 0.30 31.06 -25.20
N ILE A 236 -0.86 30.95 -24.55
CA ILE A 236 -1.97 30.08 -24.97
C ILE A 236 -2.94 30.92 -25.81
N GLU A 237 -2.86 30.78 -27.12
CA GLU A 237 -3.82 31.33 -28.07
C GLU A 237 -5.01 30.39 -28.23
N VAL A 238 -6.18 30.90 -27.88
CA VAL A 238 -7.43 30.16 -27.93
C VAL A 238 -8.07 30.39 -29.31
N LEU A 239 -7.77 29.49 -30.25
CA LEU A 239 -8.38 29.39 -31.58
C LEU A 239 -9.81 28.81 -31.49
N ASP A 240 -10.75 29.65 -31.09
CA ASP A 240 -12.20 29.42 -31.09
C ASP A 240 -12.69 28.04 -30.54
N PRO A 241 -12.57 27.77 -29.23
CA PRO A 241 -13.19 26.63 -28.61
C PRO A 241 -14.71 26.85 -28.66
N THR A 242 -15.42 25.94 -29.31
CA THR A 242 -16.88 25.92 -29.35
C THR A 242 -17.42 24.93 -28.31
N GLY A 243 -18.62 25.21 -27.80
CA GLY A 243 -19.35 24.30 -26.88
C GLY A 243 -18.61 23.97 -25.58
N GLU A 244 -18.49 22.67 -25.28
CA GLU A 244 -17.98 22.14 -24.01
C GLU A 244 -16.53 22.56 -23.70
N LYS A 245 -15.67 22.68 -24.71
CA LYS A 245 -14.26 23.07 -24.53
C LYS A 245 -14.13 24.50 -24.02
N ARG A 246 -14.99 25.40 -24.50
CA ARG A 246 -15.06 26.80 -24.03
C ARG A 246 -15.48 26.86 -22.58
N GLN A 247 -16.50 26.08 -22.23
CA GLN A 247 -16.99 25.99 -20.86
C GLN A 247 -15.91 25.46 -19.92
N ALA A 248 -15.21 24.39 -20.30
CA ALA A 248 -14.12 23.83 -19.51
C ALA A 248 -12.98 24.83 -19.26
N LEU A 249 -12.62 25.62 -20.28
CA LEU A 249 -11.62 26.68 -20.13
C LEU A 249 -12.10 27.80 -19.19
N GLN A 250 -13.36 28.23 -19.32
CA GLN A 250 -13.95 29.23 -18.42
C GLN A 250 -14.01 28.73 -16.98
N ASP A 251 -14.42 27.48 -16.76
CA ASP A 251 -14.45 26.86 -15.44
C ASP A 251 -13.04 26.79 -14.82
N CYS A 252 -12.03 26.44 -15.63
CA CYS A 252 -10.63 26.40 -15.22
C CYS A 252 -10.15 27.78 -14.77
N LEU A 253 -10.42 28.83 -15.55
CA LEU A 253 -10.02 30.20 -15.21
C LEU A 253 -10.71 30.69 -13.94
N ARG A 254 -12.01 30.42 -13.78
CA ARG A 254 -12.81 30.76 -12.59
C ARG A 254 -12.38 30.01 -11.32
N SER A 255 -11.71 28.88 -11.47
CA SER A 255 -11.29 28.02 -10.37
C SER A 255 -9.80 28.10 -10.07
N SER A 256 -9.05 28.91 -10.84
CA SER A 256 -7.59 29.00 -10.79
C SER A 256 -7.06 29.42 -9.42
N ASP A 257 -7.84 30.17 -8.65
CA ASP A 257 -7.52 30.64 -7.31
C ASP A 257 -7.79 29.60 -6.21
N ARG A 258 -8.60 28.57 -6.51
CA ARG A 258 -9.06 27.49 -5.62
C ARG A 258 -8.58 26.10 -6.04
N LEU A 259 -7.70 26.00 -7.02
CA LEU A 259 -7.07 24.76 -7.46
C LEU A 259 -5.55 24.85 -7.33
N LEU A 260 -4.95 23.96 -6.54
CA LEU A 260 -3.51 23.75 -6.51
C LEU A 260 -3.19 22.34 -7.01
N VAL A 261 -2.31 22.25 -8.02
CA VAL A 261 -1.84 20.96 -8.53
C VAL A 261 -0.48 20.63 -7.92
N VAL A 262 -0.37 19.47 -7.28
CA VAL A 262 0.88 18.90 -6.75
C VAL A 262 1.15 17.59 -7.48
N LYS A 263 2.38 17.35 -7.90
CA LYS A 263 2.73 16.19 -8.73
C LYS A 263 3.41 15.10 -7.91
N PHE A 264 3.17 13.84 -8.28
CA PHE A 264 3.96 12.68 -7.86
C PHE A 264 4.18 11.76 -9.05
N GLU A 265 5.20 10.92 -9.02
CA GLU A 265 5.38 9.90 -10.05
C GLU A 265 5.58 8.53 -9.42
N SER A 266 6.57 8.41 -8.54
CA SER A 266 6.87 7.16 -7.84
C SER A 266 5.96 6.95 -6.63
N VAL A 267 5.93 5.71 -6.13
CA VAL A 267 5.32 5.42 -4.83
C VAL A 267 6.01 6.21 -3.72
N SER A 268 7.32 6.40 -3.77
CA SER A 268 8.04 7.22 -2.79
C SER A 268 7.56 8.68 -2.79
N ASP A 269 7.37 9.27 -3.98
CA ASP A 269 6.81 10.62 -4.12
C ASP A 269 5.40 10.69 -3.53
N TYR A 270 4.57 9.68 -3.81
CA TYR A 270 3.23 9.62 -3.27
C TYR A 270 3.23 9.56 -1.74
N LEU A 271 4.06 8.72 -1.13
CA LEU A 271 4.13 8.57 0.33
C LEU A 271 4.63 9.84 1.02
N HIS A 272 5.72 10.44 0.53
CA HIS A 272 6.25 11.72 1.03
C HIS A 272 5.27 12.87 0.81
N GLY A 273 4.65 12.94 -0.36
CA GLY A 273 3.66 13.96 -0.69
C GLY A 273 2.40 13.84 0.16
N LEU A 274 1.89 12.63 0.38
CA LEU A 274 0.74 12.40 1.26
C LEU A 274 1.03 12.86 2.69
N ARG A 275 2.24 12.57 3.22
CA ARG A 275 2.66 13.06 4.54
C ARG A 275 2.72 14.58 4.59
N LEU A 276 3.40 15.20 3.64
CA LEU A 276 3.52 16.66 3.54
C LEU A 276 2.14 17.33 3.48
N LEU A 277 1.28 16.85 2.58
CA LEU A 277 -0.07 17.38 2.41
C LEU A 277 -0.89 17.21 3.67
N SER A 278 -0.79 16.04 4.34
CA SER A 278 -1.53 15.77 5.58
C SER A 278 -1.16 16.75 6.68
N MET A 279 0.14 16.93 6.91
CA MET A 279 0.63 17.88 7.92
C MET A 279 0.29 19.33 7.56
N ALA A 280 0.32 19.68 6.27
CA ALA A 280 0.01 21.05 5.84
C ALA A 280 -1.48 21.41 5.97
N VAL A 281 -2.39 20.44 5.80
CA VAL A 281 -3.84 20.68 5.94
C VAL A 281 -4.34 20.45 7.36
N GLU A 282 -3.55 19.89 8.26
CA GLU A 282 -3.92 19.62 9.66
C GLU A 282 -4.61 20.81 10.35
N PRO A 283 -4.14 22.07 10.22
CA PRO A 283 -4.75 23.21 10.91
C PRO A 283 -6.20 23.52 10.50
N LYS A 284 -6.68 22.93 9.39
CA LYS A 284 -8.09 23.03 8.97
C LYS A 284 -9.03 22.20 9.82
N GLY A 285 -8.50 21.22 10.55
CA GLY A 285 -9.27 20.29 11.36
C GLY A 285 -10.42 19.65 10.55
N PRO A 286 -11.68 19.73 11.03
CA PRO A 286 -12.83 19.14 10.35
C PRO A 286 -13.11 19.67 8.94
N LEU A 287 -12.61 20.85 8.58
CA LEU A 287 -12.81 21.45 7.25
C LEU A 287 -11.90 20.83 6.17
N ALA A 288 -10.91 20.02 6.56
CA ALA A 288 -10.07 19.27 5.64
C ALA A 288 -10.67 17.89 5.35
N SER A 289 -10.64 17.51 4.09
CA SER A 289 -11.02 16.17 3.64
C SER A 289 -10.01 15.56 2.67
N PHE A 290 -9.94 14.24 2.63
CA PHE A 290 -9.09 13.45 1.75
C PHE A 290 -9.93 12.51 0.91
N PHE A 291 -9.80 12.63 -0.42
CA PHE A 291 -10.39 11.75 -1.41
C PHE A 291 -9.25 10.95 -2.07
N LEU A 292 -8.95 9.78 -1.50
CA LEU A 292 -7.72 9.02 -1.81
C LEU A 292 -7.92 8.09 -3.01
N GLY A 293 -8.13 8.66 -4.20
CA GLY A 293 -8.45 7.94 -5.45
C GLY A 293 -7.26 7.47 -6.30
N ALA A 294 -6.02 7.54 -5.80
CA ALA A 294 -4.84 7.12 -6.54
C ALA A 294 -4.67 5.59 -6.50
N ALA A 295 -4.11 5.02 -7.57
CA ALA A 295 -3.70 3.61 -7.60
C ALA A 295 -2.27 3.49 -7.08
N VAL A 296 -2.15 3.30 -5.77
CA VAL A 296 -0.86 3.19 -5.07
C VAL A 296 -0.34 1.75 -5.18
N SER A 297 0.94 1.60 -5.46
CA SER A 297 1.62 0.30 -5.51
C SER A 297 1.65 -0.34 -4.12
N ASP A 298 1.31 -1.63 -4.06
CA ASP A 298 1.37 -2.42 -2.81
C ASP A 298 2.79 -2.91 -2.49
N TYR A 299 3.66 -2.91 -3.50
CA TYR A 299 5.04 -3.38 -3.43
C TYR A 299 6.00 -2.34 -3.97
N PHE A 300 7.24 -2.33 -3.48
CA PHE A 300 8.30 -1.45 -3.95
C PHE A 300 9.69 -2.08 -3.77
N VAL A 301 10.72 -1.47 -4.35
CA VAL A 301 12.12 -1.85 -4.10
C VAL A 301 12.71 -0.83 -3.12
N PRO A 302 13.18 -1.26 -1.93
CA PRO A 302 13.85 -0.35 -0.99
C PRO A 302 15.07 0.31 -1.64
N PRO A 303 15.33 1.61 -1.42
CA PRO A 303 16.48 2.29 -2.02
C PRO A 303 17.82 1.58 -1.76
N ALA A 304 17.99 0.98 -0.58
CA ALA A 304 19.19 0.22 -0.23
C ALA A 304 19.38 -1.08 -1.06
N GLU A 305 18.30 -1.64 -1.60
CA GLU A 305 18.29 -2.86 -2.43
C GLU A 305 18.29 -2.53 -3.94
N MET A 306 18.10 -1.26 -4.33
CA MET A 306 18.06 -0.85 -5.73
C MET A 306 19.45 -0.82 -6.39
N ALA A 307 19.53 -1.36 -7.61
CA ALA A 307 20.71 -1.21 -8.46
C ALA A 307 20.92 0.28 -8.83
N GLU A 308 22.17 0.73 -8.85
CA GLU A 308 22.50 2.11 -9.24
C GLU A 308 22.19 2.36 -10.72
N HIS A 309 22.52 1.40 -11.58
CA HIS A 309 22.40 1.50 -13.03
C HIS A 309 21.43 0.47 -13.60
N LYS A 310 21.08 0.66 -14.88
CA LYS A 310 20.24 -0.24 -15.68
C LYS A 310 20.64 -1.70 -15.45
N ILE A 311 19.68 -2.53 -15.04
CA ILE A 311 19.92 -3.97 -14.86
C ILE A 311 20.26 -4.59 -16.22
N ASP A 312 21.39 -5.29 -16.30
CA ASP A 312 21.90 -5.91 -17.53
C ASP A 312 21.03 -7.09 -17.97
N SER A 313 20.82 -7.21 -19.29
CA SER A 313 19.97 -8.25 -19.90
C SER A 313 20.75 -9.51 -20.31
N ARG A 314 21.92 -9.77 -19.69
CA ARG A 314 22.86 -10.83 -20.12
C ARG A 314 22.65 -12.17 -19.41
N ALA A 315 21.72 -12.26 -18.47
CA ALA A 315 21.43 -13.51 -17.77
C ALA A 315 20.69 -14.47 -18.71
N ALA A 316 21.20 -15.71 -18.83
CA ALA A 316 20.59 -16.76 -19.66
C ALA A 316 19.22 -17.22 -19.13
N ASP A 317 18.97 -17.05 -17.82
CA ASP A 317 17.82 -17.63 -17.12
C ASP A 317 16.72 -16.59 -16.79
N GLY A 318 16.76 -15.39 -17.38
CA GLY A 318 15.76 -14.33 -17.18
C GLY A 318 16.06 -13.36 -16.04
N LEU A 319 15.05 -12.59 -15.62
CA LEU A 319 15.15 -11.56 -14.57
C LEU A 319 14.20 -11.88 -13.40
N THR A 320 14.76 -12.02 -12.20
CA THR A 320 13.99 -12.14 -10.95
C THR A 320 13.99 -10.80 -10.21
N LEU A 321 12.79 -10.30 -9.89
CA LEU A 321 12.62 -9.08 -9.09
C LEU A 321 12.15 -9.46 -7.68
N THR A 322 12.89 -8.99 -6.68
CA THR A 322 12.47 -9.09 -5.27
C THR A 322 11.87 -7.75 -4.87
N LEU A 323 10.62 -7.77 -4.40
CA LEU A 323 9.89 -6.58 -3.95
C LEU A 323 9.51 -6.71 -2.48
N ARG A 324 9.44 -5.58 -1.78
CA ARG A 324 8.96 -5.48 -0.40
C ARG A 324 7.57 -4.86 -0.36
N ASN A 325 6.80 -5.17 0.67
CA ASN A 325 5.51 -4.50 0.90
C ASN A 325 5.73 -3.00 1.18
N VAL A 326 4.90 -2.17 0.57
CA VAL A 326 4.84 -0.74 0.88
C VAL A 326 4.25 -0.55 2.29
N PRO A 327 4.83 0.31 3.13
CA PRO A 327 4.29 0.62 4.46
C PRO A 327 2.84 1.08 4.38
N LYS A 328 2.01 0.61 5.30
CA LYS A 328 0.57 0.95 5.32
C LYS A 328 0.34 2.37 5.84
N LEU A 329 0.48 3.37 4.97
CA LEU A 329 0.37 4.78 5.35
C LEU A 329 -1.05 5.35 5.49
N LEU A 330 -2.08 4.62 5.04
CA LEU A 330 -3.46 5.11 5.18
C LEU A 330 -3.83 5.38 6.65
N GLY A 331 -3.33 4.57 7.58
CA GLY A 331 -3.51 4.80 9.02
C GLY A 331 -2.74 6.04 9.51
N LYS A 332 -1.57 6.33 8.93
CA LYS A 332 -0.72 7.46 9.33
C LYS A 332 -1.33 8.83 8.99
N VAL A 333 -2.26 8.90 8.03
CA VAL A 333 -3.08 10.12 7.81
C VAL A 333 -3.84 10.51 9.08
N ARG A 334 -4.23 9.56 9.94
CA ARG A 334 -4.84 9.84 11.24
C ARG A 334 -3.90 10.40 12.28
N GLU A 335 -2.60 10.12 12.15
CA GLU A 335 -1.58 10.73 12.99
C GLU A 335 -1.26 12.15 12.52
N TRP A 336 -1.22 12.39 11.20
CA TRP A 336 -0.83 13.67 10.62
C TRP A 336 -1.96 14.69 10.47
N ALA A 337 -3.19 14.23 10.29
CA ALA A 337 -4.39 15.06 10.13
C ALA A 337 -5.59 14.43 10.87
N PRO A 338 -5.53 14.31 12.22
CA PRO A 338 -6.46 13.48 13.01
C PRO A 338 -7.92 13.88 12.88
N LEU A 339 -8.20 15.18 12.74
CA LEU A 339 -9.55 15.74 12.70
C LEU A 339 -10.14 15.80 11.28
N SER A 340 -9.40 15.36 10.26
CA SER A 340 -9.86 15.44 8.87
C SER A 340 -10.86 14.34 8.50
N PHE A 341 -11.69 14.61 7.49
CA PHE A 341 -12.55 13.58 6.89
C PHE A 341 -11.79 12.78 5.83
N VAL A 342 -11.57 11.48 6.03
CA VAL A 342 -10.79 10.65 5.08
C VAL A 342 -11.67 9.59 4.43
N GLY A 343 -11.77 9.67 3.10
CA GLY A 343 -12.35 8.65 2.24
C GLY A 343 -11.28 7.90 1.43
N GLY A 344 -11.20 6.60 1.66
CA GLY A 344 -10.32 5.69 0.91
C GLY A 344 -11.04 4.96 -0.21
N PHE A 345 -10.29 4.41 -1.15
CA PHE A 345 -10.82 3.56 -2.22
C PHE A 345 -10.42 2.10 -2.03
N LYS A 346 -11.31 1.20 -2.46
CA LYS A 346 -11.02 -0.22 -2.57
C LYS A 346 -11.52 -0.73 -3.91
N LEU A 347 -10.66 -1.41 -4.66
CA LEU A 347 -11.00 -2.04 -5.93
C LEU A 347 -10.83 -3.55 -5.76
N GLU A 348 -11.86 -4.30 -6.09
CA GLU A 348 -11.83 -5.77 -6.10
C GLU A 348 -12.59 -6.28 -7.32
N THR A 349 -12.50 -7.57 -7.60
CA THR A 349 -13.21 -8.22 -8.72
C THR A 349 -14.56 -8.82 -8.30
N ASP A 350 -14.82 -8.93 -7.00
CA ASP A 350 -16.02 -9.57 -6.43
C ASP A 350 -16.49 -8.79 -5.19
N LEU A 351 -17.80 -8.52 -5.12
CA LEU A 351 -18.46 -7.88 -3.99
C LEU A 351 -18.32 -8.64 -2.66
N ALA A 352 -18.34 -9.97 -2.70
CA ALA A 352 -18.18 -10.82 -1.52
C ALA A 352 -16.80 -10.68 -0.89
N VAL A 353 -15.79 -10.33 -1.70
CA VAL A 353 -14.42 -10.01 -1.25
C VAL A 353 -14.28 -8.52 -0.91
N LEU A 354 -14.95 -7.65 -1.66
CA LEU A 354 -14.91 -6.20 -1.49
C LEU A 354 -15.39 -5.78 -0.11
N ARG A 355 -16.58 -6.26 0.30
CA ARG A 355 -17.21 -5.87 1.57
C ARG A 355 -16.32 -6.14 2.79
N PRO A 356 -15.85 -7.37 3.06
CA PRO A 356 -15.03 -7.63 4.25
C PRO A 356 -13.70 -6.86 4.22
N LYS A 357 -13.11 -6.64 3.05
CA LYS A 357 -11.89 -5.83 2.91
C LYS A 357 -12.15 -4.35 3.14
N ALA A 358 -13.28 -3.81 2.68
CA ALA A 358 -13.67 -2.43 2.89
C ALA A 358 -13.94 -2.13 4.37
N LEU A 359 -14.71 -2.98 5.05
CA LEU A 359 -14.97 -2.87 6.49
C LEU A 359 -13.70 -3.02 7.34
N ARG A 360 -12.78 -3.90 6.92
CA ARG A 360 -11.45 -4.01 7.54
C ARG A 360 -10.64 -2.74 7.36
N SER A 361 -10.59 -2.15 6.16
CA SER A 361 -9.90 -0.89 5.92
C SER A 361 -10.48 0.26 6.74
N LEU A 362 -11.81 0.37 6.85
CA LEU A 362 -12.49 1.37 7.68
C LEU A 362 -12.02 1.32 9.14
N SER A 363 -12.02 0.11 9.72
CA SER A 363 -11.66 -0.10 11.13
C SER A 363 -10.15 0.02 11.36
N THR A 364 -9.33 -0.61 10.51
CA THR A 364 -7.87 -0.67 10.67
C THR A 364 -7.21 0.71 10.52
N TYR A 365 -7.66 1.50 9.54
CA TYR A 365 -7.06 2.82 9.27
C TYR A 365 -7.90 3.98 9.81
N GLY A 366 -8.99 3.68 10.54
CA GLY A 366 -9.87 4.69 11.12
C GLY A 366 -10.55 5.61 10.09
N LEU A 367 -10.76 5.16 8.85
CA LEU A 367 -11.34 5.98 7.78
C LEU A 367 -12.79 6.38 8.10
N ASN A 368 -13.26 7.51 7.54
CA ASN A 368 -14.67 7.89 7.63
C ASN A 368 -15.52 7.16 6.60
N LEU A 369 -14.93 6.90 5.42
CA LEU A 369 -15.59 6.33 4.26
C LEU A 369 -14.62 5.40 3.52
N VAL A 370 -15.12 4.27 3.03
CA VAL A 370 -14.45 3.47 1.99
C VAL A 370 -15.36 3.37 0.77
N ILE A 371 -14.84 3.79 -0.38
CA ILE A 371 -15.52 3.73 -1.67
C ILE A 371 -15.07 2.45 -2.38
N GLY A 372 -15.93 1.45 -2.33
CA GLY A 372 -15.74 0.17 -3.00
C GLY A 372 -16.13 0.25 -4.47
N ASN A 373 -15.24 -0.25 -5.32
CA ASN A 373 -15.47 -0.46 -6.74
C ASN A 373 -15.31 -1.95 -7.04
N GLU A 374 -16.26 -2.52 -7.76
CA GLU A 374 -16.09 -3.80 -8.43
C GLU A 374 -15.57 -3.53 -9.85
N LEU A 375 -14.50 -4.21 -10.27
CA LEU A 375 -13.75 -3.89 -11.49
C LEU A 375 -14.64 -3.77 -12.74
N HIS A 376 -15.61 -4.67 -12.91
CA HIS A 376 -16.48 -4.72 -14.08
C HIS A 376 -17.58 -3.64 -14.08
N THR A 377 -18.04 -3.22 -12.90
CA THR A 377 -19.14 -2.24 -12.77
C THR A 377 -18.67 -0.85 -12.33
N ARG A 378 -17.37 -0.64 -12.08
CA ARG A 378 -16.80 0.59 -11.48
C ARG A 378 -17.15 1.89 -12.20
N ARG A 379 -17.58 1.84 -13.46
CA ARG A 379 -17.99 3.00 -14.26
C ARG A 379 -19.45 3.41 -14.04
N HIS A 380 -20.27 2.51 -13.51
CA HIS A 380 -21.71 2.73 -13.35
C HIS A 380 -22.20 2.49 -11.91
N ARG A 381 -21.37 1.89 -11.06
CA ARG A 381 -21.72 1.53 -9.69
C ARG A 381 -20.53 1.64 -8.74
N VAL A 382 -20.77 2.25 -7.58
CA VAL A 382 -19.88 2.21 -6.41
C VAL A 382 -20.67 1.92 -5.14
N THR A 383 -20.04 1.27 -4.18
CA THR A 383 -20.61 1.01 -2.86
C THR A 383 -19.84 1.82 -1.82
N LEU A 384 -20.55 2.62 -1.05
CA LEU A 384 -20.02 3.41 0.05
C LEU A 384 -20.17 2.62 1.35
N PHE A 385 -19.05 2.36 2.01
CA PHE A 385 -19.01 1.75 3.33
C PHE A 385 -18.69 2.82 4.36
N LEU A 386 -19.56 3.01 5.35
CA LEU A 386 -19.42 3.99 6.42
C LEU A 386 -19.28 3.32 7.79
N LYS A 387 -18.89 4.11 8.81
CA LYS A 387 -18.91 3.66 10.20
C LYS A 387 -20.33 3.25 10.62
N GLY A 388 -20.42 2.31 11.57
CA GLY A 388 -21.69 1.77 12.04
C GLY A 388 -22.32 0.71 11.13
N GLY A 389 -21.58 0.22 10.12
CA GLY A 389 -22.07 -0.81 9.19
C GLY A 389 -23.06 -0.29 8.15
N ILE A 390 -23.13 1.04 7.98
CA ILE A 390 -23.97 1.67 6.96
C ILE A 390 -23.34 1.44 5.59
N GLU A 391 -24.16 0.96 4.66
CA GLU A 391 -23.77 0.69 3.28
C GLU A 391 -24.75 1.40 2.35
N GLU A 392 -24.22 2.20 1.43
CA GLU A 392 -25.00 2.93 0.43
C GLU A 392 -24.49 2.62 -0.96
N GLU A 393 -25.39 2.37 -1.91
CA GLU A 393 -25.01 2.14 -3.30
C GLU A 393 -25.30 3.36 -4.16
N LEU A 394 -24.32 3.80 -4.94
CA LEU A 394 -24.50 4.82 -5.96
C LEU A 394 -24.40 4.18 -7.33
N THR A 395 -25.51 4.20 -8.06
CA THR A 395 -25.62 3.72 -9.44
C THR A 395 -25.96 4.85 -10.40
N VAL A 396 -25.52 4.69 -11.65
CA VAL A 396 -25.95 5.48 -12.80
C VAL A 396 -26.28 4.56 -13.97
N PRO A 397 -27.12 5.00 -14.93
CA PRO A 397 -27.42 4.23 -16.12
C PRO A 397 -26.15 3.85 -16.91
N PRO A 398 -26.08 2.64 -17.51
CA PRO A 398 -24.93 2.21 -18.32
C PRO A 398 -24.60 3.11 -19.52
N ASP A 399 -25.59 3.83 -20.03
CA ASP A 399 -25.52 4.79 -21.13
C ASP A 399 -25.04 6.17 -20.71
N SER A 400 -24.84 6.43 -19.41
CA SER A 400 -24.31 7.70 -18.89
C SER A 400 -23.29 7.50 -17.75
N PRO A 401 -22.19 6.76 -17.97
CA PRO A 401 -21.16 6.52 -16.94
C PRO A 401 -20.60 7.79 -16.31
N GLU A 402 -20.48 8.87 -17.08
CA GLU A 402 -19.94 10.16 -16.66
C GLU A 402 -20.75 10.85 -15.56
N ALA A 403 -22.00 10.43 -15.31
CA ALA A 403 -22.82 10.94 -14.23
C ALA A 403 -22.40 10.40 -12.85
N LEU A 404 -21.57 9.34 -12.80
CA LEU A 404 -21.19 8.68 -11.55
C LEU A 404 -20.28 9.55 -10.70
N GLU A 405 -19.26 10.18 -11.29
CA GLU A 405 -18.29 11.00 -10.55
C GLU A 405 -18.92 12.24 -9.89
N PRO A 406 -19.79 13.02 -10.57
CA PRO A 406 -20.58 14.06 -9.92
C PRO A 406 -21.43 13.56 -8.75
N LYS A 407 -22.13 12.41 -8.93
CA LYS A 407 -22.97 11.83 -7.88
C LYS A 407 -22.15 11.39 -6.66
N LEU A 408 -20.99 10.78 -6.91
CA LEU A 408 -20.04 10.37 -5.87
C LEU A 408 -19.44 11.57 -5.13
N ALA A 409 -18.97 12.59 -5.86
CA ALA A 409 -18.41 13.80 -5.26
C ALA A 409 -19.46 14.57 -4.44
N GLY A 410 -20.70 14.65 -4.95
CA GLY A 410 -21.85 15.18 -4.23
C GLY A 410 -22.10 14.46 -2.91
N ARG A 411 -22.22 13.13 -2.95
CA ARG A 411 -22.45 12.35 -1.74
C ARG A 411 -21.28 12.45 -0.75
N PHE A 412 -20.04 12.47 -1.23
CA PHE A 412 -18.87 12.70 -0.39
C PHE A 412 -18.93 14.07 0.32
N SER A 413 -19.31 15.13 -0.41
CA SER A 413 -19.45 16.47 0.14
C SER A 413 -20.54 16.57 1.22
N GLU A 414 -21.67 15.89 1.03
CA GLU A 414 -22.74 15.80 2.04
C GLU A 414 -22.24 15.13 3.32
N LEU A 415 -21.53 14.00 3.19
CA LEU A 415 -20.94 13.29 4.33
C LEU A 415 -19.88 14.13 5.06
N HIS A 416 -19.03 14.83 4.30
CA HIS A 416 -18.05 15.75 4.88
C HIS A 416 -18.74 16.93 5.60
N THR A 417 -19.81 17.48 5.03
CA THR A 417 -20.58 18.56 5.66
C THR A 417 -21.22 18.11 6.98
N ALA A 418 -21.82 16.92 7.01
CA ALA A 418 -22.36 16.33 8.24
C ALA A 418 -21.25 16.08 9.28
N PHE A 419 -20.07 15.66 8.85
CA PHE A 419 -18.90 15.51 9.71
C PHE A 419 -18.41 16.84 10.31
N VAL A 420 -18.35 17.91 9.51
CA VAL A 420 -18.02 19.26 10.00
C VAL A 420 -19.02 19.74 11.06
N GLN A 421 -20.32 19.52 10.81
CA GLN A 421 -21.39 19.93 11.72
C GLN A 421 -21.31 19.17 13.06
N SER A 422 -21.12 17.86 13.02
CA SER A 422 -20.99 17.03 14.23
C SER A 422 -19.68 17.25 14.99
N SER A 423 -18.66 17.82 14.36
CA SER A 423 -17.39 18.19 15.02
C SER A 423 -17.40 19.59 15.62
N SER A 424 -18.44 20.40 15.33
CA SER A 424 -18.61 21.77 15.84
C SER A 424 -19.46 21.84 17.12
N THR A 425 -20.15 20.75 17.43
CA THR A 425 -20.81 20.44 18.71
C THR A 425 -19.87 19.67 19.61
#